data_AF-A0A151ATG3-F1
#
_entry.id   AF-A0A151ATG3-F1
#
_cell.length_a   1.000
_cell.length_b   1.000
_cell.length_c   1.000
_cell.angle_alpha   90.00
_cell.angle_beta   90.00
_cell.angle_gamma   90.00
#
_symmetry.space_group_name_H-M   'P 1'
#
loop_
_entity.id
_entity.type
_entity.pdbx_description
1 polymer ?
#
loop_
_entity_poly.entity_id
_entity_poly.type
_entity_poly.pdbx_seq_one_letter_code
_entity_poly.pdbx_strand_id
1 'polypeptide(L)'
;MPAFERVNRPCGQLSLEQVIAGLKDFADMFRGRLWIEVMLVRGLNDGEEEITALTAVLKDLPVEKIQLNTVTRPPAEVFARPLEREHGLHQAEVTKYIATAGVQARSCPLPAKIYPGGHSGECGSSEIDRYSKEAY
;
A
#
# COMPACT_ATOMS: atom_id res chain seq x y z
N MET A 1 -8.95 -2.49 17.70
CA MET A 1 -7.59 -1.94 17.51
C MET A 1 -7.56 -1.22 16.17
N PRO A 2 -6.96 -0.03 16.07
CA PRO A 2 -6.86 0.68 14.81
C PRO A 2 -6.02 -0.08 13.78
N ALA A 3 -6.23 0.24 12.51
CA ALA A 3 -5.60 -0.46 11.39
C ALA A 3 -4.07 -0.37 11.41
N PHE A 4 -3.52 0.77 11.86
CA PHE A 4 -2.09 1.04 11.90
C PHE A 4 -1.35 0.06 12.82
N GLU A 5 -1.87 -0.20 14.03
CA GLU A 5 -1.27 -1.14 14.96
C GLU A 5 -1.43 -2.59 14.51
N ARG A 6 -2.54 -2.92 13.84
CA ARG A 6 -2.80 -4.27 13.32
C ARG A 6 -1.86 -4.63 12.17
N VAL A 7 -1.63 -3.69 11.26
CA VAL A 7 -0.81 -3.91 10.06
C VAL A 7 0.67 -3.69 10.35
N ASN A 8 1.03 -2.52 10.89
CA ASN A 8 2.43 -2.10 11.02
C ASN A 8 3.08 -2.47 12.34
N ARG A 9 2.30 -2.79 13.38
CA ARG A 9 2.79 -3.15 14.73
C ARG A 9 3.94 -2.24 15.19
N PRO A 10 3.70 -0.91 15.26
CA PRO A 10 4.74 0.06 15.60
C PRO A 10 5.26 -0.19 17.02
N CYS A 11 6.47 0.32 17.32
CA CYS A 11 6.91 0.39 18.70
C CYS A 11 5.94 1.29 19.51
N GLY A 12 5.73 1.00 20.80
CA GLY A 12 4.68 1.64 21.60
C GLY A 12 4.82 3.15 21.80
N GLN A 13 5.90 3.78 21.33
CA GLN A 13 6.13 5.23 21.37
C GLN A 13 5.84 5.93 20.04
N LEU A 14 5.46 5.20 18.98
CA LEU A 14 5.23 5.73 17.64
C LEU A 14 3.75 5.63 17.27
N SER A 15 3.08 6.78 17.20
CA SER A 15 1.69 6.90 16.75
C SER A 15 1.62 7.19 15.25
N LEU A 16 0.45 6.93 14.65
CA LEU A 16 0.19 7.23 13.23
C LEU A 16 0.34 8.73 12.96
N GLU A 17 -0.14 9.58 13.88
CA GLU A 17 -0.06 11.04 13.77
C GLU A 17 1.39 11.51 13.72
N GLN A 18 2.27 10.91 14.53
CA GLN A 18 3.70 11.20 14.51
C GLN A 18 4.35 10.80 13.18
N VAL A 19 3.95 9.66 12.61
CA VAL A 19 4.43 9.24 11.27
C VAL A 19 3.97 10.24 10.21
N ILE A 20 2.71 10.66 10.22
CA ILE A 20 2.18 11.62 9.25
C ILE A 20 2.88 12.97 9.37
N ALA A 21 3.08 13.47 10.60
CA ALA A 21 3.81 14.71 10.85
C ALA A 21 5.26 14.62 10.35
N GLY A 22 5.97 13.54 10.69
CA GLY A 22 7.34 13.33 10.23
C GLY A 22 7.45 13.20 8.70
N LEU A 23 6.45 12.61 8.03
CA LEU A 23 6.39 12.57 6.57
C LEU A 23 6.21 13.95 5.95
N LYS A 24 5.37 14.81 6.55
CA LYS A 24 5.20 16.21 6.12
C LYS A 24 6.50 16.99 6.28
N ASP A 25 7.09 16.94 7.48
CA ASP A 25 8.36 17.61 7.78
C ASP A 25 9.49 17.16 6.85
N PHE A 26 9.57 15.84 6.59
CA PHE A 26 10.55 15.29 5.67
C PHE A 26 10.31 15.79 4.24
N ALA A 27 9.06 15.80 3.77
CA ALA A 27 8.74 16.23 2.43
C ALA A 27 9.01 17.73 2.20
N ASP A 28 8.86 18.57 3.23
CA ASP A 28 9.19 20.00 3.16
C ASP A 28 10.71 20.25 3.05
N MET A 29 11.52 19.39 3.67
CA MET A 29 12.98 19.53 3.68
C MET A 29 13.66 18.80 2.51
N PHE A 30 13.05 17.73 2.01
CA PHE A 30 13.64 16.86 0.99
C PHE A 30 13.45 17.45 -0.41
N ARG A 31 14.56 17.69 -1.12
CA ARG A 31 14.53 18.27 -2.49
C ARG A 31 14.45 17.23 -3.61
N GLY A 32 14.38 15.95 -3.27
CA GLY A 32 14.27 14.86 -4.23
C GLY A 32 12.83 14.50 -4.53
N ARG A 33 12.64 13.36 -5.19
CA ARG A 33 11.33 12.79 -5.51
C ARG A 33 10.89 11.87 -4.37
N LEU A 34 9.74 12.16 -3.77
CA LEU A 34 9.19 11.36 -2.68
C LEU A 34 8.05 10.48 -3.17
N TRP A 35 8.18 9.17 -2.99
CA TRP A 35 7.17 8.18 -3.35
C TRP A 35 6.65 7.50 -2.09
N ILE A 36 5.34 7.31 -2.01
CA ILE A 36 4.68 6.63 -0.88
C ILE A 36 4.06 5.33 -1.37
N GLU A 37 4.34 4.26 -0.65
CA GLU A 37 3.70 2.97 -0.84
C GLU A 37 2.68 2.73 0.27
N VAL A 38 1.47 2.31 -0.09
CA VAL A 38 0.40 1.96 0.84
C VAL A 38 -0.01 0.51 0.62
N MET A 39 0.12 -0.31 1.65
CA MET A 39 -0.32 -1.71 1.64
C MET A 39 -1.76 -1.85 2.13
N LEU A 40 -2.64 -2.38 1.29
CA LEU A 40 -4.03 -2.70 1.62
C LEU A 40 -4.20 -4.20 1.88
N VAL A 41 -4.76 -4.53 3.03
CA VAL A 41 -4.99 -5.88 3.52
C VAL A 41 -6.48 -6.06 3.79
N ARG A 42 -7.04 -7.12 3.22
CA ARG A 42 -8.48 -7.40 3.29
C ARG A 42 -8.98 -7.51 4.73
N GLY A 43 -10.06 -6.80 5.05
CA GLY A 43 -10.71 -6.77 6.36
C GLY A 43 -9.91 -6.07 7.46
N LEU A 44 -8.81 -5.38 7.12
CA LEU A 44 -7.98 -4.63 8.07
C LEU A 44 -8.00 -3.12 7.83
N ASN A 45 -7.81 -2.70 6.58
CA ASN A 45 -7.68 -1.30 6.19
C ASN A 45 -8.26 -1.01 4.79
N ASP A 46 -9.26 -1.78 4.39
CA ASP A 46 -9.95 -1.71 3.09
C ASP A 46 -11.41 -1.25 3.20
N GLY A 47 -11.84 -0.81 4.38
CA GLY A 47 -13.15 -0.20 4.59
C GLY A 47 -13.23 1.22 4.01
N GLU A 48 -14.44 1.68 3.76
CA GLU A 48 -14.70 3.00 3.18
C GLU A 48 -14.15 4.13 4.07
N GLU A 49 -14.37 4.04 5.38
CA GLU A 49 -13.88 5.03 6.35
C GLU A 49 -12.34 5.11 6.36
N GLU A 50 -11.66 3.95 6.36
CA GLU A 50 -10.20 3.91 6.31
C GLU A 50 -9.67 4.48 4.99
N ILE A 51 -10.30 4.17 3.86
CA ILE A 51 -9.90 4.67 2.54
C ILE A 51 -10.13 6.18 2.45
N THR A 52 -11.25 6.70 2.96
CA THR A 52 -11.50 8.15 3.01
C THR A 52 -10.45 8.86 3.86
N ALA A 53 -10.16 8.35 5.06
CA ALA A 53 -9.15 8.92 5.94
C ALA A 53 -7.74 8.87 5.31
N LEU A 54 -7.36 7.74 4.71
CA LEU A 54 -6.12 7.58 3.96
C LEU A 54 -6.02 8.60 2.82
N THR A 55 -7.10 8.77 2.05
CA THR A 55 -7.14 9.71 0.93
C THR A 55 -6.93 11.14 1.38
N ALA A 56 -7.52 11.54 2.51
CA ALA A 56 -7.33 12.88 3.08
C ALA A 56 -5.86 13.12 3.45
N VAL A 57 -5.21 12.15 4.09
CA VAL A 57 -3.78 12.25 4.44
C VAL A 57 -2.90 12.32 3.20
N LEU A 58 -3.13 11.44 2.21
CA LEU A 58 -2.33 11.40 0.99
C LEU A 58 -2.46 12.65 0.13
N LYS A 59 -3.63 13.30 0.16
CA LYS A 59 -3.87 14.55 -0.56
C LYS A 59 -3.05 15.72 -0.01
N ASP A 60 -2.78 15.71 1.29
CA ASP A 60 -2.02 16.76 1.97
C ASP A 60 -0.49 16.54 1.91
N LEU A 61 -0.02 15.42 1.36
CA LEU A 61 1.40 15.10 1.27
C LEU A 61 1.96 15.54 -0.10
N PRO A 62 3.06 16.32 -0.15
CA PRO A 62 3.68 16.72 -1.41
C PRO A 62 4.55 15.60 -1.97
N VAL A 63 3.91 14.56 -2.51
CA VAL A 63 4.55 13.35 -3.04
C VAL A 63 4.38 13.25 -4.55
N GLU A 64 5.38 12.73 -5.25
CA GLU A 64 5.34 12.58 -6.71
C GLU A 64 4.46 11.41 -7.13
N LYS A 65 4.49 10.31 -6.37
CA LYS A 65 3.81 9.08 -6.72
C LYS A 65 3.30 8.38 -5.48
N ILE A 66 2.06 7.90 -5.56
CA ILE A 66 1.49 6.98 -4.59
C ILE A 66 1.28 5.64 -5.27
N GLN A 67 1.81 4.60 -4.64
CA GLN A 67 1.64 3.23 -5.08
C GLN A 67 0.78 2.47 -4.08
N LEU A 68 -0.36 1.95 -4.52
CA LEU A 68 -1.16 1.03 -3.73
C LEU A 68 -0.69 -0.39 -4.01
N ASN A 69 -0.47 -1.15 -2.95
CA ASN A 69 -0.11 -2.56 -2.97
C ASN A 69 -1.14 -3.38 -2.18
N THR A 70 -1.15 -4.69 -2.41
CA THR A 70 -1.88 -5.64 -1.58
C THR A 70 -1.02 -6.88 -1.36
N VAL A 71 -1.49 -7.85 -0.56
CA VAL A 71 -0.72 -9.04 -0.20
C VAL A 71 -0.50 -9.92 -1.43
N THR A 72 0.66 -9.80 -2.06
CA THR A 72 1.05 -10.58 -3.26
C THR A 72 2.11 -11.63 -3.01
N ARG A 73 2.81 -11.51 -1.88
CA ARG A 73 3.82 -12.47 -1.42
C ARG A 73 3.22 -13.37 -0.35
N PRO A 74 3.76 -14.59 -0.17
CA PRO A 74 3.38 -15.42 0.97
C PRO A 74 3.51 -14.61 2.26
N PRO A 75 2.39 -14.37 2.97
CA PRO A 75 2.44 -13.53 4.16
C PRO A 75 3.09 -14.30 5.30
N ALA A 76 3.80 -13.59 6.18
CA ALA A 76 4.23 -14.16 7.46
C ALA A 76 3.04 -14.52 8.36
N GLU A 77 1.90 -13.87 8.15
CA GLU A 77 0.69 -14.02 8.95
C GLU A 77 -0.46 -14.60 8.14
N VAL A 78 -1.12 -15.62 8.69
CA VAL A 78 -2.25 -16.31 8.04
C VAL A 78 -3.47 -15.43 7.82
N PHE A 79 -3.60 -14.34 8.58
CA PHE A 79 -4.73 -13.41 8.46
C PHE A 79 -4.52 -12.37 7.35
N ALA A 80 -3.28 -12.15 6.89
CA ALA A 80 -3.00 -11.15 5.87
C ALA A 80 -3.42 -11.70 4.49
N ARG A 81 -4.48 -11.14 3.93
CA ARG A 81 -5.08 -11.60 2.67
C ARG A 81 -5.07 -10.48 1.62
N PRO A 82 -4.94 -10.83 0.33
CA PRO A 82 -5.07 -9.86 -0.74
C PRO A 82 -6.48 -9.29 -0.78
N LEU A 83 -6.62 -8.08 -1.33
CA LEU A 83 -7.91 -7.59 -1.80
C LEU A 83 -8.45 -8.55 -2.89
N GLU A 84 -9.70 -8.94 -2.77
CA GLU A 84 -10.36 -9.87 -3.68
C GLU A 84 -11.23 -9.13 -4.69
N ARG A 85 -11.40 -9.71 -5.88
CA ARG A 85 -12.27 -9.16 -6.94
C ARG A 85 -13.77 -9.25 -6.64
N GLU A 86 -14.19 -10.15 -5.76
CA GLU A 86 -15.59 -10.60 -5.68
C GLU A 86 -16.33 -10.12 -4.42
N HIS A 87 -15.60 -9.79 -3.34
CA HIS A 87 -16.20 -9.54 -2.02
C HIS A 87 -15.70 -8.28 -1.29
N GLY A 88 -14.99 -7.37 -1.96
CA GLY A 88 -14.48 -6.12 -1.40
C GLY A 88 -14.02 -5.14 -2.49
N LEU A 89 -13.55 -3.97 -2.09
CA LEU A 89 -12.98 -2.99 -3.03
C LEU A 89 -11.71 -3.57 -3.64
N HIS A 90 -11.71 -3.74 -4.96
CA HIS A 90 -10.52 -4.15 -5.68
C HIS A 90 -9.46 -3.06 -5.59
N GLN A 91 -8.17 -3.41 -5.61
CA GLN A 91 -7.06 -2.45 -5.61
C GLN A 91 -7.23 -1.36 -6.68
N ALA A 92 -7.79 -1.72 -7.84
CA ALA A 92 -8.11 -0.79 -8.92
C ALA A 92 -9.27 0.16 -8.59
N GLU A 93 -10.27 -0.29 -7.84
CA GLU A 93 -11.40 0.53 -7.40
C GLU A 93 -10.94 1.54 -6.35
N VAL A 94 -10.12 1.11 -5.39
CA VAL A 94 -9.48 2.02 -4.42
C VAL A 94 -8.59 3.03 -5.14
N THR A 95 -7.79 2.58 -6.11
CA THR A 95 -6.99 3.48 -6.96
C THR A 95 -7.86 4.52 -7.66
N LYS A 96 -8.99 4.09 -8.22
CA LYS A 96 -9.95 5.00 -8.89
C LYS A 96 -10.57 5.99 -7.92
N TYR A 97 -10.96 5.55 -6.72
CA TYR A 97 -11.49 6.41 -5.67
C TYR A 97 -10.48 7.50 -5.27
N ILE A 98 -9.24 7.09 -4.99
CA ILE A 98 -8.15 8.01 -4.65
C ILE A 98 -7.86 8.98 -5.81
N ALA A 99 -7.87 8.48 -7.06
CA ALA A 99 -7.71 9.32 -8.24
C ALA A 99 -8.84 10.35 -8.40
N THR A 100 -10.10 9.99 -8.10
CA THR A 100 -11.22 10.94 -8.13
C THR A 100 -11.12 12.04 -7.08
N ALA A 101 -10.40 11.79 -5.98
CA ALA A 101 -10.12 12.80 -4.96
C ALA A 101 -8.98 13.78 -5.33
N GLY A 102 -8.38 13.61 -6.51
CA GLY A 102 -7.29 14.45 -7.03
C GLY A 102 -5.89 13.95 -6.70
N VAL A 103 -5.76 12.71 -6.20
CA VAL A 103 -4.48 12.13 -5.79
C VAL A 103 -3.97 11.17 -6.86
N GLN A 104 -2.76 11.38 -7.38
CA GLN A 104 -2.17 10.52 -8.41
C GLN A 104 -1.66 9.19 -7.82
N ALA A 105 -2.59 8.26 -7.59
CA ALA A 105 -2.30 6.90 -7.15
C ALA A 105 -2.24 5.92 -8.33
N ARG A 106 -1.37 4.91 -8.22
CA ARG A 106 -1.30 3.77 -9.15
C ARG A 106 -1.40 2.46 -8.39
N SER A 107 -2.08 1.48 -8.97
CA SER A 107 -2.04 0.11 -8.48
C SER A 107 -0.78 -0.59 -8.99
N CYS A 108 -0.12 -1.36 -8.13
CA CYS A 108 0.91 -2.29 -8.55
C CYS A 108 0.27 -3.48 -9.29
N PRO A 109 0.75 -3.84 -10.49
CA PRO A 109 0.28 -5.04 -11.20
C PRO A 109 0.49 -6.29 -10.35
N LEU A 110 -0.57 -7.06 -10.13
CA LEU A 110 -0.46 -8.35 -9.46
C LEU A 110 0.27 -9.35 -10.38
N PRO A 111 1.23 -10.15 -9.87
CA PRO A 111 1.79 -11.24 -10.66
C PRO A 111 0.69 -12.22 -11.07
N ALA A 112 0.80 -12.79 -12.27
CA ALA A 112 -0.22 -13.69 -12.87
C ALA A 112 -0.52 -14.94 -12.03
N LYS A 113 0.28 -15.24 -11.00
CA LYS A 113 0.02 -16.25 -9.99
C LYS A 113 0.14 -15.65 -8.59
N ILE A 114 -0.99 -15.47 -7.92
CA ILE A 114 -1.03 -15.36 -6.45
C ILE A 114 -0.70 -16.77 -5.96
N TYR A 115 0.51 -17.00 -5.45
CA TYR A 115 0.98 -18.34 -5.07
C TYR A 115 0.00 -18.99 -4.08
N PRO A 116 -0.75 -20.03 -4.46
CA PRO A 116 -1.58 -20.77 -3.53
C PRO A 116 -0.71 -21.88 -2.94
N GLY A 117 -0.40 -21.76 -1.65
CA GLY A 117 0.41 -22.76 -0.93
C GLY A 117 1.92 -22.51 -1.06
N GLY A 118 2.59 -22.44 0.09
CA GLY A 118 4.02 -22.22 0.22
C GLY A 118 4.87 -23.40 -0.27
N HIS A 119 4.99 -23.55 -1.59
CA HIS A 119 6.09 -24.31 -2.18
C HIS A 119 6.90 -23.44 -3.13
N SER A 120 8.20 -23.41 -2.86
CA SER A 120 9.27 -22.73 -3.59
C SER A 120 9.33 -23.18 -5.04
N GLY A 121 8.58 -22.50 -5.91
CA GLY A 121 8.88 -22.43 -7.33
C GLY A 121 9.63 -21.13 -7.59
N GLU A 122 10.89 -21.23 -8.00
CA GLU A 122 11.73 -20.08 -8.32
C GLU A 122 11.03 -19.19 -9.36
N CYS A 123 10.62 -18.00 -8.92
CA CYS A 123 10.25 -16.92 -9.80
C CYS A 123 11.54 -16.51 -10.53
N GLY A 124 11.58 -16.70 -11.85
CA GLY A 124 12.73 -16.35 -12.66
C GLY A 124 13.17 -14.92 -12.34
N SER A 125 14.42 -14.79 -11.91
CA SER A 125 15.05 -13.55 -11.47
C SER A 125 14.93 -12.40 -12.49
N SER A 126 14.64 -12.70 -13.76
CA SER A 126 14.43 -11.73 -14.83
C SER A 126 13.10 -10.96 -14.78
N GLU A 127 12.02 -11.52 -14.22
CA GLU A 127 10.72 -10.83 -14.17
C GLU A 127 10.64 -9.87 -12.98
N ILE A 128 11.14 -10.27 -11.80
CA ILE A 128 11.24 -9.41 -10.61
C ILE A 128 12.16 -8.21 -10.87
N ASP A 129 13.24 -8.42 -11.62
CA ASP A 129 14.22 -7.37 -11.95
C ASP A 129 13.65 -6.34 -12.95
N ARG A 130 12.67 -6.74 -13.79
CA ARG A 130 11.96 -5.82 -14.70
C ARG A 130 11.00 -4.90 -13.95
N TYR A 131 10.25 -5.44 -12.99
CA TYR A 131 9.36 -4.66 -12.14
C TYR A 131 10.11 -3.70 -11.21
N SER A 132 11.28 -4.12 -10.71
CA SER A 132 12.16 -3.25 -9.92
C SER A 132 12.79 -2.13 -10.77
N LYS A 133 12.78 -2.22 -12.10
CA LYS A 133 13.26 -1.16 -13.00
C LYS A 133 12.17 -0.20 -13.49
N GLU A 134 10.90 -0.60 -13.43
CA GLU A 134 9.75 0.27 -13.74
C GLU A 134 9.18 0.97 -12.49
N ALA A 135 9.56 0.47 -11.31
CA ALA A 135 9.19 1.00 -10.01
C ALA A 135 10.30 1.85 -9.34
N TYR A 136 11.32 2.30 -10.08
CA TYR A 136 12.35 3.26 -9.63
C TYR A 136 12.74 4.20 -10.77
#